data_AF-A0A367MBM8-F1
#
_entry.id   AF-A0A367MBM8-F1
#
_cell.length_a   1.000
_cell.length_b   1.000
_cell.length_c   1.000
_cell.angle_alpha   90.00
_cell.angle_beta   90.00
_cell.angle_gamma   90.00
#
_symmetry.space_group_name_H-M   'P 1'
#
loop_
_entity.id
_entity.type
_entity.pdbx_description
1 polymer ?
#
loop_
_entity_poly.entity_id
_entity_poly.type
_entity_poly.pdbx_seq_one_letter_code
_entity_poly.pdbx_strand_id
1 'polypeptide(L)'
;PREALALVINQKQVILHVQPEQLAAVREQGARGRKELPEVGYLEVVGDARLDQGGCILETEIGIIDASLDSQLAALQAALTESVARSGEEEGDAG
;
A
#
# COMPACT_ATOMS: atom_id res chain seq x y z
N PRO A 1 -5.59 6.83 0.32
CA PRO A 1 -5.36 5.43 0.77
C PRO A 1 -6.57 4.46 0.63
N ARG A 2 -7.55 4.72 -0.25
CA ARG A 2 -8.65 3.76 -0.57
C ARG A 2 -8.42 2.96 -1.85
N GLU A 3 -7.65 3.50 -2.80
CA GLU A 3 -7.45 2.89 -4.13
C GLU A 3 -6.59 1.62 -4.09
N ALA A 4 -5.62 1.52 -3.18
CA ALA A 4 -4.80 0.30 -3.03
C ALA A 4 -5.63 -0.92 -2.58
N LEU A 5 -6.76 -0.71 -1.89
CA LEU A 5 -7.65 -1.79 -1.44
C LEU A 5 -8.58 -2.28 -2.56
N ALA A 6 -8.85 -1.46 -3.58
CA ALA A 6 -9.74 -1.78 -4.68
C ALA A 6 -9.12 -2.72 -5.74
N LEU A 7 -7.81 -2.95 -5.68
CA LEU A 7 -7.11 -3.92 -6.54
C LEU A 7 -7.12 -5.34 -5.96
N VAL A 8 -7.55 -5.50 -4.71
CA VAL A 8 -7.49 -6.76 -3.93
C VAL A 8 -8.81 -7.56 -4.00
N ILE A 9 -9.84 -7.04 -4.69
CA ILE A 9 -11.23 -7.54 -4.65
C ILE A 9 -11.46 -8.82 -5.49
N ASN A 10 -10.41 -9.47 -6.00
CA ASN A 10 -10.60 -10.68 -6.82
C ASN A 10 -9.54 -11.77 -6.65
N GLN A 11 -8.63 -11.66 -5.66
CA GLN A 11 -7.62 -12.69 -5.40
C GLN A 11 -7.91 -13.42 -4.10
N LYS A 12 -8.07 -14.73 -4.19
CA LYS A 12 -8.70 -15.56 -3.15
C LYS A 12 -7.82 -15.79 -1.92
N GLN A 13 -6.53 -15.50 -1.99
CA GLN A 13 -5.61 -15.52 -0.85
C GLN A 13 -4.56 -14.41 -1.00
N VAL A 14 -4.37 -13.65 0.07
CA VAL A 14 -3.39 -12.56 0.13
C VAL A 14 -2.63 -12.67 1.44
N ILE A 15 -1.31 -12.54 1.38
CA ILE A 15 -0.42 -12.60 2.55
C ILE A 15 0.16 -11.21 2.77
N LEU A 16 -0.05 -10.66 3.96
CA LEU A 16 0.50 -9.40 4.40
C LEU A 16 1.71 -9.69 5.30
N HIS A 17 2.90 -9.37 4.80
CA HIS A 17 4.14 -9.42 5.55
C HIS A 17 4.35 -8.10 6.27
N VAL A 18 4.51 -8.16 7.58
CA VAL A 18 4.80 -7.00 8.43
C VAL A 18 5.92 -7.34 9.40
N GLN A 19 6.50 -6.31 10.02
CA GLN A 19 7.42 -6.52 11.13
C GLN A 19 6.80 -7.36 12.26
N PRO A 20 7.50 -8.37 12.83
CA PRO A 20 6.95 -9.23 13.89
C PRO A 20 6.42 -8.46 15.09
N GLU A 21 7.05 -7.32 15.43
CA GLU A 21 6.62 -6.42 16.50
C GLU A 21 5.24 -5.79 16.25
N GLN A 22 4.87 -5.61 14.98
CA GLN A 22 3.61 -5.00 14.55
C GLN A 22 2.52 -6.04 14.26
N LEU A 23 2.88 -7.32 14.14
CA LEU A 23 2.01 -8.42 13.75
C LEU A 23 0.70 -8.47 14.54
N ALA A 24 0.77 -8.35 15.86
CA ALA A 24 -0.41 -8.41 16.73
C ALA A 24 -1.38 -7.25 16.47
N ALA A 25 -0.85 -6.03 16.40
CA ALA A 25 -1.64 -4.83 16.15
C ALA A 25 -2.30 -4.87 14.77
N VAL A 26 -1.55 -5.26 13.73
CA VAL A 26 -2.05 -5.34 12.35
C VAL A 26 -3.12 -6.44 12.22
N ARG A 27 -2.93 -7.60 12.87
CA ARG A 27 -3.96 -8.66 12.89
C ARG A 27 -5.27 -8.21 13.52
N GLU A 28 -5.20 -7.45 14.62
CA GLU A 28 -6.40 -6.91 15.27
C GLU A 28 -7.13 -5.91 14.36
N GLN A 29 -6.41 -4.98 13.75
CA GLN A 29 -6.99 -4.00 12.83
C GLN A 29 -7.57 -4.66 11.58
N GLY A 30 -6.87 -5.64 10.99
CA GLY A 30 -7.35 -6.41 9.85
C GLY A 30 -8.63 -7.19 10.17
N ALA A 31 -8.74 -7.74 11.38
CA ALA A 31 -9.97 -8.40 11.83
C ALA A 31 -11.17 -7.43 11.95
N ARG A 32 -10.92 -6.16 12.32
CA ARG A 32 -11.94 -5.11 12.35
C ARG A 32 -12.36 -4.70 10.93
N GLY A 33 -11.40 -4.43 10.05
CA GLY A 33 -11.66 -4.01 8.66
C GLY A 33 -12.38 -5.07 7.81
N ARG A 34 -12.17 -6.37 8.08
CA ARG A 34 -12.92 -7.46 7.42
C ARG A 34 -14.44 -7.39 7.64
N LYS A 35 -14.90 -6.80 8.74
CA LYS A 35 -16.35 -6.58 8.94
C LYS A 35 -16.92 -5.52 8.00
N GLU A 36 -16.08 -4.61 7.53
CA GLU A 36 -16.47 -3.47 6.69
C GLU A 36 -16.30 -3.76 5.19
N LEU A 37 -15.46 -4.75 4.83
CA LEU A 37 -15.15 -5.15 3.47
C LEU A 37 -15.25 -6.69 3.30
N PRO A 38 -16.47 -7.25 3.24
CA PRO A 38 -16.68 -8.70 3.14
C PRO A 38 -16.24 -9.32 1.81
N GLU A 39 -15.91 -8.50 0.79
CA GLU A 39 -15.47 -8.95 -0.53
C GLU A 39 -13.97 -9.27 -0.60
N VAL A 40 -13.18 -8.88 0.41
CA VAL A 40 -11.77 -9.27 0.50
C VAL A 40 -11.70 -10.74 0.90
N GLY A 41 -10.99 -11.55 0.10
CA GLY A 41 -10.75 -12.97 0.37
C GLY A 41 -9.95 -13.23 1.65
N TYR A 42 -9.33 -14.41 1.76
CA TYR A 42 -8.56 -14.77 2.94
C TYR A 42 -7.27 -13.93 3.04
N LEU A 43 -7.24 -12.97 3.97
CA LEU A 43 -6.05 -12.19 4.33
C LEU A 43 -5.31 -12.86 5.50
N GLU A 44 -4.14 -13.42 5.20
CA GLU A 44 -3.19 -13.89 6.20
C GLU A 44 -2.21 -12.76 6.54
N VAL A 45 -1.91 -12.57 7.83
CA VAL A 45 -0.89 -11.61 8.25
C VAL A 45 0.22 -12.38 8.93
N VAL A 46 1.45 -12.24 8.44
CA VAL A 46 2.64 -12.94 8.91
C VAL A 46 3.73 -11.95 9.31
N GLY A 47 4.56 -12.36 10.27
CA GLY A 47 5.72 -11.60 10.69
C GLY A 47 6.93 -11.93 9.81
N ASP A 48 7.57 -10.92 9.23
CA ASP A 48 8.81 -11.04 8.46
C ASP A 48 9.88 -10.14 9.06
N ALA A 49 10.89 -10.76 9.69
CA ALA A 49 11.99 -10.05 10.34
C ALA A 49 12.96 -9.37 9.36
N ARG A 50 12.81 -9.59 8.04
CA ARG A 50 13.62 -8.95 6.99
C ARG A 50 13.14 -7.55 6.63
N LEU A 51 11.92 -7.18 7.01
CA LEU A 51 11.39 -5.84 6.76
C LEU A 51 12.09 -4.82 7.65
N ASP A 52 11.95 -3.53 7.38
CA ASP A 52 12.30 -2.50 8.36
C ASP A 52 11.07 -2.12 9.19
N GLN A 53 11.25 -1.36 10.27
CA GLN A 53 10.14 -0.88 11.09
C GLN A 53 9.18 -0.02 10.25
N GLY A 54 7.91 -0.43 10.17
CA GLY A 54 6.92 0.22 9.30
C GLY A 54 6.89 -0.30 7.86
N GLY A 55 7.78 -1.24 7.52
CA GLY A 55 7.75 -2.00 6.27
C GLY A 55 6.54 -2.92 6.20
N CYS A 56 5.94 -2.98 5.02
CA CYS A 56 4.73 -3.76 4.78
C CYS A 56 4.73 -4.23 3.32
N ILE A 57 4.63 -5.55 3.12
CA ILE A 57 4.62 -6.14 1.78
C ILE A 57 3.35 -6.99 1.62
N LEU A 58 2.68 -6.81 0.49
CA LEU A 58 1.51 -7.59 0.10
C LEU A 58 1.92 -8.64 -0.94
N GLU A 59 1.81 -9.91 -0.60
CA GLU A 59 2.02 -11.03 -1.50
C GLU A 59 0.67 -11.58 -1.98
N THR A 60 0.56 -11.77 -3.29
CA THR A 60 -0.63 -12.25 -3.98
C THR A 60 -0.23 -13.29 -5.04
N GLU A 61 -1.18 -14.03 -5.62
CA GLU A 61 -0.87 -15.06 -6.63
C GLU A 61 -0.17 -14.48 -7.88
N ILE A 62 -0.43 -13.21 -8.21
CA ILE A 62 0.18 -12.52 -9.35
C ILE A 62 1.54 -11.88 -9.03
N GLY A 63 1.94 -11.81 -7.75
CA GLY A 63 3.21 -11.22 -7.35
C GLY A 63 3.17 -10.44 -6.04
N ILE A 64 4.24 -9.67 -5.83
CA ILE A 64 4.55 -8.96 -4.58
C ILE A 64 4.42 -7.45 -4.81
N ILE A 65 3.76 -6.76 -3.88
CA ILE A 65 3.54 -5.32 -3.90
C ILE A 65 4.15 -4.74 -2.61
N ASP A 66 5.01 -3.73 -2.74
CA ASP A 66 5.44 -2.93 -1.59
C ASP A 66 4.33 -1.95 -1.20
N ALA A 67 3.78 -2.14 -0.01
CA ALA A 67 2.70 -1.34 0.56
C ALA A 67 3.18 -0.51 1.76
N SER A 68 4.48 -0.37 1.96
CA SER A 68 5.07 0.43 3.03
C SER A 68 4.60 1.89 2.96
N LEU A 69 4.52 2.54 4.13
CA LEU A 69 4.17 3.95 4.20
C LEU A 69 5.19 4.79 3.45
N ASP A 70 6.47 4.47 3.56
CA ASP A 70 7.55 5.20 2.89
C ASP A 70 7.38 5.19 1.37
N SER A 71 7.06 4.04 0.78
CA SER A 71 6.80 3.93 -0.66
C SER A 71 5.55 4.73 -1.07
N GLN A 72 4.50 4.73 -0.24
CA GLN A 72 3.31 5.56 -0.49
C GLN A 72 3.61 7.06 -0.40
N LEU A 73 4.40 7.50 0.59
CA LEU A 73 4.84 8.88 0.74
C LEU A 73 5.73 9.32 -0.41
N ALA A 74 6.66 8.47 -0.85
CA ALA A 74 7.52 8.75 -2.00
C ALA A 74 6.71 8.92 -3.29
N ALA A 75 5.71 8.07 -3.53
CA ALA A 75 4.82 8.19 -4.68
C ALA A 75 4.01 9.50 -4.66
N LEU A 76 3.48 9.87 -3.48
CA LEU A 76 2.80 11.15 -3.30
C LEU A 76 3.75 12.33 -3.56
N GLN A 77 4.95 12.32 -2.98
CA GLN A 77 5.94 13.38 -3.17
C GLN A 77 6.30 13.53 -4.65
N ALA A 78 6.51 12.42 -5.37
CA ALA A 78 6.80 12.44 -6.80
C ALA A 78 5.64 13.07 -7.59
N ALA A 79 4.40 12.65 -7.33
CA ALA A 79 3.22 13.19 -8.01
C ALA A 79 3.02 14.70 -7.75
N LEU A 80 3.22 15.16 -6.52
CA LEU A 80 3.17 16.59 -6.20
C LEU A 80 4.29 17.36 -6.90
N THR A 81 5.52 16.85 -6.89
CA THR A 81 6.67 17.49 -7.55
C THR A 81 6.43 17.62 -9.06
N GLU A 82 5.92 16.57 -9.69
CA GLU A 82 5.55 16.58 -11.11
C GLU A 82 4.42 17.59 -11.41
N SER A 83 3.40 17.68 -10.55
CA SER A 83 2.33 18.67 -10.73
C SER A 83 2.84 20.10 -10.67
N VAL A 84 3.77 20.40 -9.77
CA VAL A 84 4.36 21.73 -9.63
C VAL A 84 5.29 22.05 -10.80
N ALA A 85 6.07 21.07 -11.27
CA ALA A 85 6.93 21.22 -12.44
C ALA A 85 6.12 21.52 -13.71
N ARG A 86 5.02 20.79 -13.93
CA ARG A 86 4.13 20.96 -15.09
C ARG A 86 3.36 22.28 -15.09
N SER A 87 3.12 22.89 -13.92
CA SER A 87 2.51 24.23 -13.83
C SER A 87 3.47 25.37 -14.16
N GLY A 88 4.76 25.10 -14.39
CA GLY A 88 5.77 26.10 -14.78
C GLY A 88 6.04 26.21 -16.29
N GLU A 89 5.43 25.36 -17.13
CA GLU A 89 5.72 25.29 -18.57
C GLU A 89 4.66 25.96 -19.47
N GLU A 90 3.58 26.54 -18.93
CA GLU A 90 2.56 27.28 -19.72
C GLU A 90 2.85 28.79 -19.89
N GLU A 91 3.92 29.34 -19.31
CA GLU A 91 4.39 30.71 -19.54
C GLU A 91 5.74 30.72 -20.28
N GLY A 92 5.74 30.33 -21.56
CA GLY A 92 7.00 30.26 -22.30
C GLY A 92 6.92 29.99 -23.80
N ASP A 93 5.86 30.41 -24.50
CA ASP A 93 5.90 30.50 -25.97
C ASP A 93 5.15 31.75 -26.46
N ALA A 94 5.90 32.86 -26.47
CA ALA A 94 5.62 34.01 -27.29
C ALA A 94 6.98 34.56 -27.76
N GLY A 95 7.44 34.07 -28.92
CA GLY A 95 8.65 34.53 -29.60
C GLY A 95 8.60 34.28 -31.09
#